data_AF-A0A1M6JS95-F1
#
_entry.id   AF-A0A1M6JS95-F1
#
_cell.length_a   1.000
_cell.length_b   1.000
_cell.length_c   1.000
_cell.angle_alpha   90.00
_cell.angle_beta   90.00
_cell.angle_gamma   90.00
#
_symmetry.space_group_name_H-M   'P 1'
#
loop_
_entity.id
_entity.type
_entity.pdbx_description
1 polymer ?
#
loop_
_entity_poly.entity_id
_entity_poly.type
_entity_poly.pdbx_seq_one_letter_code
_entity_poly.pdbx_strand_id
1 'polypeptide(L)'
;MEKPVDVVDKSITKMRKNAILGIFAKQPIIGQCKTRLCPPLDLREAATFYECSLRETVSRMQQLDCCDLAICYAGERSWFEAEYPEAVLVPQQGEDIGARMAAALNGFLQQGYRQAVLIGSDSPDLPLELIEQACVALEEVEVVLAPASDGGYVLVGESQHQPQLFNSMAWSTEEVLAETLRRVDQSGIDCVQLQGWEDLDDLPALQRFLLRSPDSVTAAHLRKHLNSYFQSAADL
;
A
#
# COMPACT_ATOMS: atom_id res chain seq x y z
N MET A 1 40.12 16.23 42.03
CA MET A 1 40.55 15.17 41.11
C MET A 1 39.58 14.02 41.29
N GLU A 2 39.23 13.35 40.18
CA GLU A 2 38.24 12.26 40.03
C GLU A 2 36.80 12.69 39.66
N LYS A 3 36.27 11.92 38.69
CA LYS A 3 35.46 12.31 37.52
C LYS A 3 33.96 12.32 37.79
N PRO A 4 33.15 13.12 37.06
CA PRO A 4 31.72 12.84 36.93
C PRO A 4 31.53 11.59 36.05
N VAL A 5 30.66 10.70 36.52
CA VAL A 5 30.24 9.49 35.82
C VAL A 5 29.36 9.91 34.63
N ASP A 6 29.81 9.57 33.42
CA ASP A 6 29.03 9.73 32.19
C ASP A 6 27.75 8.87 32.29
N VAL A 7 26.62 9.54 32.50
CA VAL A 7 25.31 8.98 32.18
C VAL A 7 25.02 9.38 30.74
N VAL A 8 25.38 8.52 29.79
CA VAL A 8 24.82 8.56 28.45
C VAL A 8 24.07 7.26 28.25
N ASP A 9 22.80 7.28 28.64
CA ASP A 9 21.81 6.30 28.23
C ASP A 9 21.68 6.43 26.70
N LYS A 10 22.40 5.57 25.96
CA LYS A 10 22.31 5.43 24.51
C LYS A 10 21.06 4.63 24.13
N SER A 11 19.91 5.09 24.59
CA SER A 11 18.65 4.79 23.92
C SER A 11 18.70 5.53 22.58
N ILE A 12 19.16 4.85 21.53
CA ILE A 12 19.15 5.36 20.16
C ILE A 12 17.69 5.67 19.82
N THR A 13 17.29 6.92 19.99
CA THR A 13 16.04 7.42 19.44
C THR A 13 16.21 7.33 17.93
N LYS A 14 15.54 6.37 17.28
CA LYS A 14 15.57 6.21 15.82
C LYS A 14 15.27 7.60 15.23
N MET A 15 16.25 8.17 14.53
CA MET A 15 16.02 9.45 13.86
C MET A 15 14.91 9.24 12.85
N ARG A 16 13.88 10.08 12.95
CA ARG A 16 12.77 10.09 12.01
C ARG A 16 13.29 10.31 10.59
N LYS A 17 12.75 9.55 9.64
CA LYS A 17 13.11 9.66 8.23
C LYS A 17 12.36 10.83 7.57
N ASN A 18 12.85 11.29 6.42
CA ASN A 18 12.21 12.39 5.68
C ASN A 18 10.87 11.95 5.06
N ALA A 19 10.76 10.68 4.69
CA ALA A 19 9.59 10.09 4.05
C ALA A 19 8.82 9.19 5.00
N ILE A 20 7.51 9.07 4.76
CA ILE A 20 6.65 8.06 5.35
C ILE A 20 5.85 7.32 4.27
N LEU A 21 5.76 6.01 4.42
CA LEU A 21 4.90 5.12 3.63
C LEU A 21 3.68 4.71 4.46
N GLY A 22 2.49 5.00 3.96
CA GLY A 22 1.22 4.50 4.49
C GLY A 22 0.70 3.33 3.67
N ILE A 23 0.55 2.17 4.30
CA ILE A 23 -0.12 1.01 3.68
C ILE A 23 -1.62 1.10 3.96
N PHE A 24 -2.43 1.26 2.93
CA PHE A 24 -3.89 1.23 3.06
C PHE A 24 -4.35 -0.21 3.23
N ALA A 25 -4.89 -0.50 4.41
CA ALA A 25 -5.33 -1.83 4.80
C ALA A 25 -6.74 -1.82 5.38
N LYS A 26 -7.55 -2.81 5.02
CA LYS A 26 -8.79 -3.19 5.70
C LYS A 26 -8.56 -4.39 6.60
N GLN A 27 -9.32 -4.50 7.69
CA GLN A 27 -9.38 -5.72 8.49
C GLN A 27 -9.86 -6.89 7.60
N PRO A 28 -9.16 -8.04 7.57
CA PRO A 28 -9.57 -9.23 6.82
C PRO A 28 -10.84 -9.87 7.39
N ILE A 29 -12.01 -9.40 6.95
CA ILE A 29 -13.32 -9.93 7.37
C ILE A 29 -13.89 -10.80 6.24
N ILE A 30 -14.31 -12.02 6.59
CA ILE A 30 -14.94 -12.96 5.66
C ILE A 30 -16.13 -12.28 4.97
N GLY A 31 -16.16 -12.34 3.64
CA GLY A 31 -17.20 -11.72 2.82
C GLY A 31 -17.04 -10.22 2.57
N GLN A 32 -15.98 -9.59 3.06
CA GLN A 32 -15.72 -8.15 2.87
C GLN A 32 -14.42 -7.84 2.12
N CYS A 33 -13.59 -8.85 1.86
CA CYS A 33 -12.31 -8.71 1.16
C CYS A 33 -12.26 -9.69 -0.03
N LYS A 34 -11.74 -9.20 -1.17
CA LYS A 34 -11.45 -10.00 -2.37
C LYS A 34 -12.61 -10.87 -2.87
N THR A 35 -13.85 -10.41 -2.70
CA THR A 35 -15.05 -11.15 -3.12
C THR A 35 -15.17 -11.33 -4.64
N ARG A 36 -14.46 -10.52 -5.43
CA ARG A 36 -14.33 -10.70 -6.89
C ARG A 36 -13.62 -11.99 -7.28
N LEU A 37 -12.81 -12.57 -6.37
CA LEU A 37 -12.14 -13.85 -6.55
C LEU A 37 -13.03 -15.05 -6.18
N CYS A 38 -14.31 -14.81 -5.86
CA CYS A 38 -15.28 -15.83 -5.51
C CYS A 38 -16.35 -15.96 -6.61
N PRO A 39 -16.36 -17.05 -7.41
CA PRO A 39 -15.39 -18.16 -7.51
C PRO A 39 -14.07 -17.75 -8.21
N PRO A 40 -12.98 -18.54 -8.11
CA PRO A 40 -12.91 -19.92 -7.58
C PRO A 40 -12.78 -20.05 -6.07
N LEU A 41 -12.35 -19.00 -5.37
CA LEU A 41 -12.19 -19.05 -3.92
C LEU A 41 -13.56 -19.04 -3.24
N ASP A 42 -13.66 -19.68 -2.08
CA ASP A 42 -14.76 -19.37 -1.15
C ASP A 42 -14.49 -18.05 -0.38
N LEU A 43 -15.51 -17.53 0.31
CA LEU A 43 -15.40 -16.25 1.04
C LEU A 43 -14.35 -16.27 2.17
N ARG A 44 -14.08 -17.45 2.75
CA ARG A 44 -13.06 -17.62 3.79
C ARG A 44 -11.68 -17.64 3.15
N GLU A 45 -11.50 -18.38 2.06
CA GLU A 45 -10.26 -18.44 1.30
C GLU A 45 -9.86 -17.07 0.76
N ALA A 46 -10.81 -16.29 0.24
CA ALA A 46 -10.55 -14.92 -0.21
C ALA A 46 -10.08 -14.00 0.93
N ALA A 47 -10.68 -14.12 2.12
CA ALA A 47 -10.26 -13.35 3.29
C ALA A 47 -8.88 -13.79 3.80
N THR A 48 -8.59 -15.09 3.85
CA THR A 48 -7.27 -15.62 4.25
C THR A 48 -6.19 -15.26 3.24
N PHE A 49 -6.49 -15.29 1.93
CA PHE A 49 -5.59 -14.82 0.89
C PHE A 49 -5.22 -13.34 1.10
N TYR A 50 -6.22 -12.48 1.32
CA TYR A 50 -6.00 -11.07 1.58
C TYR A 50 -5.19 -10.84 2.88
N GLU A 51 -5.46 -11.60 3.95
CA GLU A 51 -4.67 -11.55 5.18
C GLU A 51 -3.19 -11.93 4.95
N CYS A 52 -2.93 -12.98 4.18
CA CYS A 52 -1.56 -13.37 3.79
C CYS A 52 -0.87 -12.26 2.98
N SER A 53 -1.57 -11.69 1.99
CA SER A 53 -1.06 -10.57 1.20
C SER A 53 -0.71 -9.36 2.04
N LEU A 54 -1.61 -8.98 2.95
CA LEU A 54 -1.40 -7.84 3.85
C LEU A 54 -0.17 -8.07 4.74
N ARG A 55 -0.05 -9.25 5.38
CA ARG A 55 1.10 -9.60 6.23
C ARG A 55 2.42 -9.54 5.47
N GLU A 56 2.47 -10.13 4.27
CA GLU A 56 3.67 -10.13 3.45
C GLU A 56 4.02 -8.73 2.95
N THR A 57 3.03 -7.94 2.54
CA THR A 57 3.23 -6.54 2.16
C THR A 57 3.85 -5.75 3.30
N VAL A 58 3.25 -5.79 4.50
CA VAL A 58 3.78 -5.09 5.68
C VAL A 58 5.20 -5.56 6.01
N SER A 59 5.43 -6.88 6.05
CA SER A 59 6.74 -7.46 6.37
C SER A 59 7.84 -7.05 5.37
N ARG A 60 7.52 -6.97 4.08
CA ARG A 60 8.47 -6.51 3.05
C ARG A 60 8.73 -5.01 3.18
N MET A 61 7.69 -4.19 3.35
CA MET A 61 7.85 -2.73 3.45
C MET A 61 8.56 -2.29 4.74
N GLN A 62 8.51 -3.09 5.81
CA GLN A 62 9.30 -2.85 7.03
C GLN A 62 10.81 -2.91 6.80
N GLN A 63 11.27 -3.53 5.72
CA GLN A 63 12.70 -3.65 5.38
C GLN A 63 13.25 -2.36 4.73
N LEU A 64 12.40 -1.40 4.37
CA LEU A 64 12.80 -0.17 3.71
C LEU A 64 13.52 0.77 4.68
N ASP A 65 14.71 1.23 4.27
CA ASP A 65 15.48 2.22 5.00
C ASP A 65 15.16 3.67 4.59
N CYS A 66 14.52 3.90 3.43
CA CYS A 66 14.21 5.25 2.94
C CYS A 66 13.04 5.95 3.65
N CYS A 67 12.09 5.21 4.24
CA CYS A 67 10.88 5.78 4.83
C CYS A 67 10.50 5.16 6.19
N ASP A 68 9.79 5.93 7.01
CA ASP A 68 9.04 5.37 8.15
C ASP A 68 7.77 4.69 7.62
N LEU A 69 7.19 3.77 8.40
CA LEU A 69 6.04 2.98 7.97
C LEU A 69 4.83 3.22 8.87
N ALA A 70 3.67 3.40 8.26
CA ALA A 70 2.37 3.42 8.92
C ALA A 70 1.38 2.47 8.22
N ILE A 71 0.43 1.95 8.99
CA ILE A 71 -0.71 1.22 8.48
C ILE A 71 -1.92 2.14 8.58
N CYS A 72 -2.43 2.55 7.43
CA CYS A 72 -3.65 3.33 7.27
C CYS A 72 -4.84 2.37 7.27
N TYR A 73 -5.46 2.15 8.43
CA TYR A 73 -6.38 1.04 8.66
C TYR A 73 -7.87 1.43 8.55
N ALA A 74 -8.68 0.50 8.04
CA ALA A 74 -10.14 0.51 8.13
C ALA A 74 -10.64 -0.78 8.80
N GLY A 75 -11.51 -0.65 9.80
CA GLY A 75 -11.96 -1.74 10.67
C GLY A 75 -11.55 -1.51 12.13
N GLU A 76 -11.52 -2.58 12.92
CA GLU A 76 -11.24 -2.51 14.35
C GLU A 76 -9.75 -2.27 14.64
N ARG A 77 -9.44 -1.18 15.36
CA ARG A 77 -8.07 -0.84 15.76
C ARG A 77 -7.38 -1.97 16.54
N SER A 78 -8.12 -2.63 17.43
CA SER A 78 -7.61 -3.70 18.28
C SER A 78 -7.11 -4.92 17.49
N TRP A 79 -7.67 -5.19 16.31
CA TRP A 79 -7.16 -6.24 15.43
C TRP A 79 -5.77 -5.88 14.89
N PHE A 80 -5.59 -4.64 14.43
CA PHE A 80 -4.30 -4.16 13.94
C PHE A 80 -3.25 -4.03 15.05
N GLU A 81 -3.63 -3.65 16.27
CA GLU A 81 -2.71 -3.60 17.41
C GLU A 81 -2.23 -5.00 17.83
N ALA A 82 -3.12 -5.99 17.76
CA ALA A 82 -2.75 -7.38 18.05
C ALA A 82 -1.84 -7.97 16.95
N GLU A 83 -2.11 -7.64 15.70
CA GLU A 83 -1.38 -8.18 14.54
C GLU A 83 -0.04 -7.46 14.30
N TYR A 84 0.00 -6.14 14.52
CA TYR A 84 1.15 -5.27 14.25
C TYR A 84 1.47 -4.38 15.45
N PRO A 85 1.94 -4.96 16.57
CA PRO A 85 2.09 -4.24 17.86
C PRO A 85 3.07 -3.06 17.81
N GLU A 86 4.02 -3.08 16.87
CA GLU A 86 5.04 -2.03 16.71
C GLU A 86 4.73 -1.05 15.57
N ALA A 87 3.62 -1.24 14.85
CA ALA A 87 3.28 -0.38 13.71
C ALA A 87 2.64 0.94 14.16
N VAL A 88 2.96 2.01 13.43
CA VAL A 88 2.20 3.26 13.53
C VAL A 88 0.85 3.03 12.87
N LEU A 89 -0.24 3.09 13.65
CA LEU A 89 -1.60 2.88 13.17
C LEU A 89 -2.33 4.20 12.97
N VAL A 90 -2.80 4.46 11.75
CA VAL A 90 -3.55 5.66 11.37
C VAL A 90 -4.93 5.24 10.87
N PRO A 91 -6.05 5.67 11.49
CA PRO A 91 -7.37 5.34 10.97
C PRO A 91 -7.59 6.03 9.63
N GLN A 92 -8.15 5.32 8.64
CA GLN A 92 -8.65 5.93 7.41
C GLN A 92 -9.85 6.83 7.74
N GLN A 93 -9.81 8.09 7.31
CA GLN A 93 -10.85 9.08 7.58
C GLN A 93 -11.32 9.73 6.27
N GLY A 94 -12.62 9.67 5.99
CA GLY A 94 -13.20 10.22 4.77
C GLY A 94 -14.34 9.37 4.24
N GLU A 95 -15.25 10.00 3.50
CA GLU A 95 -16.46 9.37 2.98
C GLU A 95 -16.15 8.33 1.90
N ASP A 96 -15.21 8.65 1.01
CA ASP A 96 -14.73 7.76 -0.06
C ASP A 96 -13.22 7.49 0.06
N ILE A 97 -12.68 6.69 -0.88
CA ILE A 97 -11.25 6.34 -0.88
C ILE A 97 -10.35 7.56 -1.14
N GLY A 98 -10.82 8.53 -1.94
CA GLY A 98 -10.10 9.76 -2.21
C GLY A 98 -9.92 10.63 -0.99
N ALA A 99 -11.02 10.90 -0.28
CA ALA A 99 -11.00 11.64 0.97
C ALA A 99 -10.09 10.97 2.00
N ARG A 100 -10.07 9.62 2.05
CA ARG A 100 -9.19 8.86 2.93
C ARG A 100 -7.72 9.01 2.56
N MET A 101 -7.38 8.91 1.28
CA MET A 101 -6.00 9.12 0.81
C MET A 101 -5.54 10.55 1.09
N ALA A 102 -6.35 11.55 0.74
CA ALA A 102 -6.07 12.96 0.99
C ALA A 102 -5.85 13.24 2.49
N ALA A 103 -6.71 12.70 3.37
CA ALA A 103 -6.57 12.86 4.81
C ALA A 103 -5.28 12.23 5.35
N ALA A 104 -4.90 11.04 4.85
CA ALA A 104 -3.67 10.37 5.26
C ALA A 104 -2.42 11.14 4.80
N LEU A 105 -2.35 11.50 3.51
CA LEU A 105 -1.24 12.28 2.94
C LEU A 105 -1.05 13.61 3.67
N ASN A 106 -2.14 14.38 3.83
CA ASN A 106 -2.10 15.63 4.58
C ASN A 106 -1.66 15.40 6.04
N GLY A 107 -2.22 14.39 6.71
CA GLY A 107 -1.87 14.06 8.09
C GLY A 107 -0.38 13.76 8.26
N PHE A 108 0.23 13.07 7.31
CA PHE A 108 1.67 12.79 7.27
C PHE A 108 2.51 14.05 7.05
N LEU A 109 2.14 14.87 6.07
CA LEU A 109 2.85 16.12 5.78
C LEU A 109 2.74 17.11 6.95
N GLN A 110 1.58 17.23 7.59
CA GLN A 110 1.36 18.06 8.79
C GLN A 110 2.14 17.56 10.02
N GLN A 111 2.43 16.27 10.10
CA GLN A 111 3.34 15.74 11.12
C GLN A 111 4.80 16.15 10.86
N GLY A 112 5.14 16.72 9.70
CA GLY A 112 6.48 17.20 9.35
C GLY A 112 7.30 16.24 8.48
N TYR A 113 6.67 15.22 7.87
CA TYR A 113 7.33 14.46 6.81
C TYR A 113 7.41 15.35 5.58
N ARG A 114 8.51 15.25 4.84
CA ARG A 114 8.69 15.97 3.57
C ARG A 114 8.06 15.23 2.39
N GLN A 115 7.87 13.93 2.55
CA GLN A 115 7.36 13.04 1.51
C GLN A 115 6.39 12.06 2.16
N ALA A 116 5.18 11.98 1.62
CA ALA A 116 4.16 11.05 2.05
C ALA A 116 3.79 10.16 0.87
N VAL A 117 3.91 8.85 1.03
CA VAL A 117 3.61 7.85 -0.01
C VAL A 117 2.53 6.93 0.51
N LEU A 118 1.57 6.57 -0.34
CA LEU A 118 0.53 5.58 -0.05
C LEU A 118 0.60 4.44 -1.05
N ILE A 119 0.38 3.22 -0.56
CA ILE A 119 0.18 2.02 -1.38
C ILE A 119 -1.00 1.19 -0.89
N GLY A 120 -1.51 0.30 -1.74
CA GLY A 120 -2.42 -0.78 -1.35
C GLY A 120 -1.75 -1.87 -0.51
N SER A 121 -2.54 -2.85 -0.06
CA SER A 121 -2.08 -4.00 0.75
C SER A 121 -2.22 -5.35 0.04
N ASP A 122 -2.64 -5.31 -1.21
CA ASP A 122 -3.04 -6.46 -2.02
C ASP A 122 -2.09 -6.77 -3.19
N SER A 123 -0.93 -6.10 -3.19
CA SER A 123 0.21 -6.34 -4.09
C SER A 123 1.43 -6.78 -3.27
N PRO A 124 1.45 -8.02 -2.76
CA PRO A 124 2.48 -8.50 -1.84
C PRO A 124 3.84 -8.68 -2.50
N ASP A 125 3.91 -8.60 -3.84
CA ASP A 125 5.14 -8.59 -4.63
C ASP A 125 5.51 -7.21 -5.20
N LEU A 126 4.86 -6.13 -4.76
CA LEU A 126 5.25 -4.77 -5.15
C LEU A 126 6.75 -4.55 -4.91
N PRO A 127 7.55 -4.13 -5.91
CA PRO A 127 9.00 -3.97 -5.74
C PRO A 127 9.33 -2.93 -4.69
N LEU A 128 10.30 -3.22 -3.83
CA LEU A 128 10.76 -2.25 -2.82
C LEU A 128 11.39 -1.03 -3.49
N GLU A 129 12.07 -1.26 -4.60
CA GLU A 129 12.71 -0.27 -5.46
C GLU A 129 11.70 0.76 -5.99
N LEU A 130 10.43 0.39 -6.14
CA LEU A 130 9.38 1.34 -6.57
C LEU A 130 9.10 2.39 -5.48
N ILE A 131 9.15 1.99 -4.20
CA ILE A 131 9.01 2.92 -3.08
C ILE A 131 10.23 3.83 -2.98
N GLU A 132 11.43 3.27 -3.14
CA GLU A 132 12.67 4.03 -3.13
C GLU A 132 12.70 5.07 -4.26
N GLN A 133 12.30 4.68 -5.47
CA GLN A 133 12.15 5.58 -6.61
C GLN A 133 11.12 6.69 -6.34
N ALA A 134 10.00 6.38 -5.69
CA ALA A 134 9.01 7.38 -5.32
C ALA A 134 9.58 8.40 -4.33
N CYS A 135 10.29 7.94 -3.28
CA CYS A 135 10.97 8.83 -2.34
C CYS A 135 12.00 9.73 -3.02
N VAL A 136 12.82 9.18 -3.93
CA VAL A 136 13.81 9.97 -4.69
C VAL A 136 13.12 10.99 -5.59
N ALA A 137 12.09 10.60 -6.34
CA ALA A 137 11.38 11.52 -7.24
C ALA A 137 10.73 12.68 -6.47
N LEU A 138 10.14 12.41 -5.30
CA LEU A 138 9.54 13.43 -4.43
C LEU A 138 10.54 14.40 -3.79
N GLU A 139 11.84 14.29 -4.06
CA GLU A 139 12.81 15.35 -3.74
C GLU A 139 12.71 16.52 -4.73
N GLU A 140 12.27 16.25 -5.96
CA GLU A 140 12.28 17.20 -7.09
C GLU A 140 10.88 17.55 -7.60
N VAL A 141 9.88 16.70 -7.36
CA VAL A 141 8.51 16.91 -7.85
C VAL A 141 7.47 16.90 -6.73
N GLU A 142 6.28 17.41 -7.03
CA GLU A 142 5.17 17.52 -6.09
C GLU A 142 4.40 16.20 -5.94
N VAL A 143 4.26 15.45 -7.03
CA VAL A 143 3.43 14.23 -7.08
C VAL A 143 4.14 13.08 -7.79
N VAL A 144 3.97 11.88 -7.26
CA VAL A 144 4.41 10.64 -7.90
C VAL A 144 3.25 9.67 -7.99
N LEU A 145 3.09 9.02 -9.14
CA LEU A 145 2.07 7.99 -9.38
C LEU A 145 2.72 6.72 -9.94
N ALA A 146 2.28 5.54 -9.49
CA ALA A 146 2.56 4.29 -10.19
C ALA A 146 1.23 3.67 -10.65
N PRO A 147 1.00 3.52 -11.97
CA PRO A 147 -0.26 2.98 -12.50
C PRO A 147 -0.59 1.59 -11.98
N ALA A 148 -1.87 1.33 -11.74
CA ALA A 148 -2.42 0.00 -11.58
C ALA A 148 -2.99 -0.49 -12.93
N SER A 149 -3.17 -1.79 -13.06
CA SER A 149 -3.70 -2.39 -14.30
C SER A 149 -5.20 -2.16 -14.50
N ASP A 150 -5.93 -1.75 -13.46
CA ASP A 150 -7.37 -1.50 -13.46
C ASP A 150 -7.74 -0.04 -13.80
N GLY A 151 -6.74 0.79 -14.14
CA GLY A 151 -6.88 2.22 -14.43
C GLY A 151 -6.82 3.14 -13.21
N GLY A 152 -6.56 2.59 -12.02
CA GLY A 152 -6.14 3.34 -10.85
C GLY A 152 -4.61 3.48 -10.74
N TYR A 153 -4.12 3.54 -9.51
CA TYR A 153 -2.70 3.55 -9.19
C TYR A 153 -2.42 2.71 -7.95
N VAL A 154 -1.33 1.93 -8.00
CA VAL A 154 -0.85 1.13 -6.85
C VAL A 154 -0.08 1.97 -5.84
N LEU A 155 0.41 3.14 -6.28
CA LEU A 155 1.17 4.09 -5.48
C LEU A 155 0.76 5.51 -5.85
N VAL A 156 0.53 6.33 -4.82
CA VAL A 156 0.47 7.79 -4.92
C VAL A 156 1.36 8.40 -3.86
N GLY A 157 2.14 9.40 -4.22
CA GLY A 157 2.97 10.13 -3.27
C GLY A 157 2.90 11.64 -3.49
N GLU A 158 3.05 12.38 -2.41
CA GLU A 158 3.04 13.84 -2.38
C GLU A 158 4.21 14.37 -1.54
N SER A 159 4.89 15.41 -2.02
CA SER A 159 5.83 16.22 -1.23
C SER A 159 5.17 17.49 -0.70
N GLN A 160 4.07 17.90 -1.33
CA GLN A 160 3.15 18.95 -0.90
C GLN A 160 1.72 18.46 -1.11
N HIS A 161 0.82 18.77 -0.17
CA HIS A 161 -0.55 18.26 -0.23
C HIS A 161 -1.35 18.86 -1.40
N GLN A 162 -1.88 18.02 -2.29
CA GLN A 162 -2.67 18.42 -3.47
C GLN A 162 -4.12 17.88 -3.39
N PRO A 163 -4.98 18.40 -2.50
CA PRO A 163 -6.33 17.87 -2.27
C PRO A 163 -7.22 17.86 -3.54
N GLN A 164 -6.97 18.78 -4.48
CA GLN A 164 -7.68 18.87 -5.75
C GLN A 164 -7.54 17.62 -6.62
N LEU A 165 -6.51 16.80 -6.42
CA LEU A 165 -6.35 15.54 -7.14
C LEU A 165 -7.38 14.50 -6.71
N PHE A 166 -7.93 14.60 -5.49
CA PHE A 166 -8.79 13.57 -4.91
C PHE A 166 -10.29 13.89 -4.92
N ASN A 167 -10.67 15.16 -5.08
CA ASN A 167 -12.04 15.62 -4.90
C ASN A 167 -12.96 15.27 -6.09
N SER A 168 -14.21 14.86 -5.86
CA SER A 168 -15.20 14.65 -6.95
C SER A 168 -14.67 13.75 -8.08
N MET A 169 -14.07 12.61 -7.73
CA MET A 169 -13.61 11.60 -8.69
C MET A 169 -14.56 10.40 -8.71
N ALA A 170 -14.72 9.81 -9.90
CA ALA A 170 -15.40 8.54 -10.06
C ALA A 170 -14.45 7.40 -9.60
N TRP A 171 -14.34 7.23 -8.29
CA TRP A 171 -13.48 6.20 -7.70
C TRP A 171 -13.90 4.79 -8.10
N SER A 172 -12.93 3.87 -8.13
CA SER A 172 -13.12 2.46 -8.54
C SER A 172 -13.51 2.29 -10.02
N THR A 173 -12.99 3.15 -10.89
CA THR A 173 -13.18 3.10 -12.35
C THR A 173 -11.82 3.11 -13.06
N GLU A 174 -11.82 2.70 -14.33
CA GLU A 174 -10.61 2.72 -15.17
C GLU A 174 -10.14 4.13 -15.54
N GLU A 175 -10.94 5.16 -15.22
CA GLU A 175 -10.66 6.56 -15.56
C GLU A 175 -9.87 7.28 -14.48
N VAL A 176 -9.66 6.67 -13.29
CA VAL A 176 -9.07 7.34 -12.12
C VAL A 176 -7.69 7.94 -12.43
N LEU A 177 -6.78 7.15 -13.03
CA LEU A 177 -5.44 7.62 -13.37
C LEU A 177 -5.49 8.72 -14.43
N ALA A 178 -6.28 8.53 -15.48
CA ALA A 178 -6.40 9.49 -16.57
C ALA A 178 -6.94 10.84 -16.06
N GLU A 179 -7.95 10.81 -15.19
CA GLU A 179 -8.52 11.99 -14.55
C GLU A 179 -7.52 12.67 -13.59
N THR A 180 -6.75 11.88 -12.83
CA THR A 180 -5.71 12.40 -11.95
C THR A 180 -4.63 13.14 -12.75
N LEU A 181 -4.12 12.54 -13.83
CA LEU A 181 -3.13 13.16 -14.71
C LEU A 181 -3.66 14.42 -15.40
N ARG A 182 -4.94 14.41 -15.81
CA ARG A 182 -5.60 15.59 -16.37
C ARG A 182 -5.63 16.75 -15.37
N ARG A 183 -5.87 16.46 -14.09
CA ARG A 183 -5.89 17.49 -13.02
C ARG A 183 -4.51 17.99 -12.65
N VAL A 184 -3.51 17.12 -12.67
CA VAL A 184 -2.10 17.49 -12.55
C VAL A 184 -1.74 18.53 -13.60
N ASP A 185 -2.00 18.23 -14.88
CA ASP A 185 -1.72 19.14 -16.00
C ASP A 185 -2.45 20.48 -15.86
N GLN A 186 -3.75 20.44 -15.54
CA GLN A 186 -4.55 21.66 -15.35
C GLN A 186 -4.12 22.53 -14.17
N SER A 187 -3.53 21.92 -13.14
CA SER A 187 -3.07 22.62 -11.94
C SER A 187 -1.61 23.06 -12.06
N GLY A 188 -0.90 22.66 -13.13
CA GLY A 188 0.53 22.93 -13.29
C GLY A 188 1.38 22.27 -12.22
N ILE A 189 0.96 21.10 -11.73
CA ILE A 189 1.67 20.33 -10.69
C ILE A 189 2.79 19.53 -11.34
N ASP A 190 3.99 19.60 -10.77
CA ASP A 190 5.09 18.76 -11.22
C ASP A 190 4.85 17.31 -10.77
N CYS A 191 4.72 16.41 -11.75
CA CYS A 191 4.36 15.01 -11.52
C CYS A 191 5.26 14.06 -12.31
N VAL A 192 5.64 12.96 -11.67
CA VAL A 192 6.32 11.83 -12.32
C VAL A 192 5.44 10.60 -12.24
N GLN A 193 5.30 9.91 -13.37
CA GLN A 193 4.70 8.58 -13.42
C GLN A 193 5.82 7.52 -13.45
N LEU A 194 5.85 6.66 -12.45
CA LEU A 194 6.77 5.52 -12.36
C LEU A 194 6.25 4.32 -13.17
N GLN A 195 7.04 3.24 -13.17
CA GLN A 195 6.59 1.96 -13.69
C GLN A 195 5.35 1.49 -12.92
N GLY A 196 4.31 1.08 -13.65
CA GLY A 196 3.10 0.53 -13.04
C GLY A 196 3.31 -0.87 -12.45
N TRP A 197 2.38 -1.27 -11.59
CA TRP A 197 2.30 -2.62 -11.04
C TRP A 197 0.89 -3.19 -11.18
N GLU A 198 0.74 -4.47 -10.86
CA GLU A 198 -0.51 -5.20 -11.00
C GLU A 198 -1.06 -5.62 -9.65
N ASP A 199 -2.29 -5.21 -9.36
CA ASP A 199 -3.04 -5.64 -8.18
C ASP A 199 -3.68 -7.02 -8.38
N LEU A 200 -3.84 -7.75 -7.28
CA LEU A 200 -4.33 -9.12 -7.27
C LEU A 200 -5.85 -9.17 -7.12
N ASP A 201 -6.57 -8.73 -8.15
CA ASP A 201 -8.03 -8.55 -8.10
C ASP A 201 -8.85 -9.53 -8.95
N ASP A 202 -8.21 -10.23 -9.89
CA ASP A 202 -8.84 -11.23 -10.72
C ASP A 202 -7.98 -12.50 -10.88
N LEU A 203 -8.58 -13.57 -11.38
CA LEU A 203 -7.90 -14.85 -11.57
C LEU A 203 -6.69 -14.76 -12.51
N PRO A 204 -6.75 -14.05 -13.66
CA PRO A 204 -5.57 -13.81 -14.50
C PRO A 204 -4.40 -13.15 -13.75
N ALA A 205 -4.66 -12.16 -12.90
CA ALA A 205 -3.64 -11.50 -12.09
C ALA A 205 -3.02 -12.48 -11.08
N LEU A 206 -3.82 -13.32 -10.43
CA LEU A 206 -3.29 -14.38 -9.56
C LEU A 206 -2.38 -15.36 -10.30
N GLN A 207 -2.74 -15.77 -11.53
CA GLN A 207 -1.92 -16.65 -12.35
C GLN A 207 -0.58 -16.00 -12.71
N ARG A 208 -0.59 -14.73 -13.12
CA ARG A 208 0.62 -13.96 -13.42
C ARG A 208 1.49 -13.79 -12.16
N PHE A 209 0.88 -13.49 -11.02
CA PHE A 209 1.56 -13.42 -9.73
C PHE A 209 2.26 -14.72 -9.35
N LEU A 210 1.61 -15.88 -9.52
CA LEU A 210 2.20 -17.19 -9.23
C LEU A 210 3.43 -17.52 -10.10
N LEU A 211 3.53 -16.91 -11.28
CA LEU A 211 4.68 -17.03 -12.18
C LEU A 211 5.76 -15.97 -11.87
N ARG A 212 5.35 -14.74 -11.58
CA ARG A 212 6.21 -13.58 -11.29
C ARG A 212 6.93 -13.71 -9.96
N SER A 213 6.25 -14.25 -8.95
CA SER A 213 6.71 -14.27 -7.56
C SER A 213 6.51 -15.65 -6.94
N PRO A 214 7.13 -16.71 -7.50
CA PRO A 214 6.83 -18.09 -7.13
C PRO A 214 7.22 -18.44 -5.69
N ASP A 215 8.19 -17.73 -5.12
CA ASP A 215 8.71 -17.98 -3.76
C ASP A 215 8.03 -17.12 -2.69
N SER A 216 7.05 -16.29 -3.07
CA SER A 216 6.25 -15.49 -2.15
C SER A 216 5.46 -16.38 -1.18
N VAL A 217 5.31 -15.92 0.07
CA VAL A 217 4.49 -16.60 1.08
C VAL A 217 3.03 -16.65 0.62
N THR A 218 2.53 -15.57 0.04
CA THR A 218 1.19 -15.46 -0.54
C THR A 218 1.05 -16.37 -1.76
N ALA A 219 2.07 -16.51 -2.61
CA ALA A 219 2.05 -17.49 -3.71
C ALA A 219 1.98 -18.93 -3.20
N ALA A 220 2.76 -19.27 -2.17
CA ALA A 220 2.71 -20.58 -1.53
C ALA A 220 1.35 -20.87 -0.89
N HIS A 221 0.70 -19.84 -0.31
CA HIS A 221 -0.66 -19.94 0.20
C HIS A 221 -1.67 -20.18 -0.92
N LEU A 222 -1.68 -19.35 -1.95
CA LEU A 222 -2.58 -19.47 -3.10
C LEU A 222 -2.49 -20.85 -3.78
N ARG A 223 -1.29 -21.42 -3.96
CA ARG A 223 -1.14 -22.75 -4.58
C ARG A 223 -1.86 -23.84 -3.79
N LYS A 224 -1.87 -23.77 -2.44
CA LYS A 224 -2.56 -24.78 -1.62
C LYS A 224 -4.06 -24.77 -1.86
N HIS A 225 -4.64 -23.60 -2.12
CA HIS A 225 -6.08 -23.40 -2.30
C HIS A 225 -6.51 -23.55 -3.77
N LEU A 226 -5.71 -23.05 -4.71
CA LEU A 226 -6.02 -23.07 -6.14
C LEU A 226 -5.60 -24.35 -6.86
N ASN A 227 -4.76 -25.21 -6.27
CA ASN A 227 -4.40 -26.50 -6.90
C ASN A 227 -5.63 -27.37 -7.17
N SER A 228 -6.68 -27.28 -6.36
CA SER A 228 -7.96 -27.98 -6.59
C SER A 228 -8.71 -27.44 -7.82
N TYR A 229 -8.51 -26.16 -8.16
CA TYR A 229 -9.16 -25.48 -9.28
C TYR A 229 -8.36 -25.59 -10.58
N PHE A 230 -7.03 -25.53 -10.52
CA PHE A 230 -6.19 -25.70 -11.71
C PHE A 230 -6.10 -27.16 -12.17
N GLN A 231 -6.27 -28.13 -11.28
CA GLN A 231 -6.39 -29.54 -11.66
C GLN A 231 -7.71 -29.83 -12.38
N SER A 232 -8.82 -29.18 -12.01
CA SER A 232 -10.11 -29.38 -12.68
C SER A 232 -10.24 -28.65 -14.02
N ALA A 233 -9.50 -27.54 -14.21
CA ALA A 233 -9.47 -26.80 -15.48
C ALA A 233 -8.56 -27.43 -16.55
N ALA A 234 -7.64 -28.32 -16.18
CA ALA A 234 -6.81 -29.09 -17.12
C ALA A 234 -7.54 -30.32 -17.69
N ASP A 235 -8.70 -30.66 -17.15
CA ASP A 235 -9.55 -31.79 -17.56
C ASP A 235 -10.77 -31.36 -18.43
N LEU A 236 -10.79 -30.12 -18.94
CA LEU A 236 -11.79 -29.57 -19.87
C LEU A 236 -11.14 -29.11 -21.18
#